data_AF-A0A6I9UQ47-F1
#
_entry.id   AF-A0A6I9UQ47-F1
#
_cell.length_a   1.000
_cell.length_b   1.000
_cell.length_c   1.000
_cell.angle_alpha   90.00
_cell.angle_beta   90.00
_cell.angle_gamma   90.00
#
_symmetry.space_group_name_H-M   'P 1'
#
loop_
_entity.id
_entity.type
_entity.pdbx_description
1 polymer ?
#
loop_
_entity_poly.entity_id
_entity_poly.type
_entity_poly.pdbx_seq_one_letter_code
_entity_poly.pdbx_strand_id
1 'polypeptide(L)'
;MDVAITVLHSYVSKRVDQMVGSGLVEEDKSFFDPKIHEYSYGIRRAIGVPEMDEFFRSEGLVDGETRAMPLKTAIDEIKMNTFKLACRQIEMILRMSEEFGWQMHRLNATEVFLRPGGDAIEAWEKLVLEPSTNIVAHFIYKENIDPKPTFGTPSNAIAVATTNN
;
A
#
# COMPACT_ATOMS: atom_id res chain seq x y z
N MET A 1 -2.60 4.61 6.51
CA MET A 1 -4.07 4.70 6.35
C MET A 1 -4.61 3.29 6.31
N ASP A 2 -5.86 3.11 6.72
CA ASP A 2 -6.52 1.82 6.84
C ASP A 2 -7.99 1.93 6.39
N VAL A 3 -8.52 0.87 5.80
CA VAL A 3 -9.87 0.80 5.22
C VAL A 3 -10.48 -0.54 5.55
N ALA A 4 -11.75 -0.57 5.95
CA ALA A 4 -12.46 -1.82 6.21
C ALA A 4 -12.44 -2.75 4.99
N ILE A 5 -12.16 -4.03 5.23
CA ILE A 5 -11.96 -5.04 4.17
C ILE A 5 -13.17 -5.18 3.22
N THR A 6 -14.38 -5.03 3.74
CA THR A 6 -15.63 -5.09 2.97
C THR A 6 -15.76 -3.94 1.99
N VAL A 7 -15.31 -2.75 2.38
CA VAL A 7 -15.27 -1.54 1.54
C VAL A 7 -14.14 -1.64 0.51
N LEU A 8 -13.00 -2.21 0.92
CA LEU A 8 -11.86 -2.41 0.04
C LEU A 8 -12.18 -3.39 -1.09
N HIS A 9 -12.92 -4.46 -0.84
CA HIS A 9 -13.32 -5.43 -1.85
C HIS A 9 -14.11 -4.77 -3.00
N SER A 10 -15.15 -4.00 -2.67
CA SER A 10 -15.95 -3.32 -3.69
C SER A 10 -15.17 -2.24 -4.43
N TYR A 11 -14.32 -1.50 -3.71
CA TYR A 11 -13.49 -0.45 -4.30
C TYR A 11 -12.44 -1.01 -5.27
N VAL A 12 -11.73 -2.08 -4.90
CA VAL A 12 -10.74 -2.74 -5.75
C VAL A 12 -11.38 -3.21 -7.05
N SER A 13 -12.54 -3.87 -6.97
CA SER A 13 -13.28 -4.33 -8.15
C SER A 13 -13.60 -3.16 -9.10
N LYS A 14 -14.17 -2.07 -8.55
CA LYS A 14 -14.49 -0.86 -9.30
C LYS A 14 -13.25 -0.20 -9.91
N ARG A 15 -12.13 -0.19 -9.19
CA ARG A 15 -10.89 0.41 -9.67
C ARG A 15 -10.32 -0.37 -10.85
N VAL A 16 -10.40 -1.70 -10.84
CA VAL A 16 -10.00 -2.55 -11.98
C VAL A 16 -10.90 -2.26 -13.18
N ASP A 17 -12.21 -2.13 -13.00
CA ASP A 17 -13.11 -1.75 -14.12
C ASP A 17 -12.72 -0.39 -14.72
N GLN A 18 -12.34 0.57 -13.88
CA GLN A 18 -11.82 1.87 -14.34
C GLN A 18 -10.46 1.72 -15.05
N MET A 19 -9.59 0.83 -14.61
CA MET A 19 -8.30 0.55 -15.26
C MET A 19 -8.51 -0.04 -16.66
N VAL A 20 -9.42 -1.01 -16.79
CA VAL A 20 -9.83 -1.56 -18.09
C VAL A 20 -10.38 -0.46 -18.99
N GLY A 21 -11.30 0.37 -18.50
CA GLY A 21 -11.84 1.51 -19.25
C GLY A 21 -10.81 2.60 -19.60
N SER A 22 -9.64 2.59 -18.95
CA SER A 22 -8.55 3.55 -19.17
C SER A 22 -7.38 2.97 -19.98
N GLY A 23 -7.48 1.73 -20.48
CA GLY A 23 -6.48 1.14 -21.38
C GLY A 23 -5.59 0.05 -20.78
N LEU A 24 -6.00 -0.61 -19.68
CA LEU A 24 -5.22 -1.69 -19.06
C LEU A 24 -4.92 -2.83 -20.05
N VAL A 25 -5.88 -3.22 -20.88
CA VAL A 25 -5.73 -4.35 -21.80
C VAL A 25 -4.67 -4.03 -22.87
N GLU A 26 -4.66 -2.80 -23.36
CA GLU A 26 -3.71 -2.30 -24.35
C GLU A 26 -2.30 -2.17 -23.75
N GLU A 27 -2.21 -1.71 -22.50
CA GLU A 27 -0.94 -1.65 -21.76
C GLU A 27 -0.38 -3.06 -21.55
N ASP A 28 -1.16 -4.00 -21.01
CA ASP A 28 -0.73 -5.38 -20.77
C ASP A 28 -0.31 -6.08 -22.05
N LYS A 29 -1.00 -5.80 -23.17
CA LYS A 29 -0.65 -6.33 -24.49
C LYS A 29 0.76 -5.92 -24.93
N SER A 30 1.24 -4.75 -24.53
CA SER A 30 2.60 -4.30 -24.85
C SER A 30 3.70 -5.12 -24.17
N PHE A 31 3.36 -5.78 -23.05
CA PHE A 31 4.27 -6.66 -22.30
C PHE A 31 4.17 -8.14 -22.73
N PHE A 32 3.14 -8.49 -23.51
CA PHE A 32 2.93 -9.85 -24.00
C PHE A 32 4.01 -10.24 -25.00
N ASP A 33 4.62 -11.41 -24.77
CA ASP A 33 5.50 -12.07 -25.72
C ASP A 33 5.09 -13.55 -25.79
N PRO A 34 4.62 -14.05 -26.96
CA PRO A 34 4.17 -15.43 -27.08
C PRO A 34 5.27 -16.46 -26.80
N LYS A 35 6.56 -16.08 -26.84
CA LYS A 35 7.69 -16.97 -26.54
C LYS A 35 7.91 -17.12 -25.03
N ILE A 36 7.44 -16.18 -24.22
CA ILE A 36 7.65 -16.16 -22.78
C ILE A 36 6.46 -16.81 -22.10
N HIS A 37 6.73 -17.74 -21.18
CA HIS A 37 5.71 -18.44 -20.39
C HIS A 37 5.95 -18.26 -18.89
N GLU A 38 6.98 -17.49 -18.52
CA GLU A 38 7.38 -17.29 -17.14
C GLU A 38 7.07 -15.86 -16.68
N TYR A 39 6.26 -15.77 -15.62
CA TYR A 39 5.79 -14.53 -15.02
C TYR A 39 6.31 -14.34 -13.58
N SER A 40 7.43 -15.02 -13.24
CA SER A 40 7.94 -15.12 -11.87
C SER A 40 8.91 -13.97 -11.47
N TYR A 41 9.28 -13.09 -12.39
CA TYR A 41 10.31 -12.07 -12.18
C TYR A 41 9.98 -10.69 -12.79
N GLY A 42 10.58 -9.65 -12.21
CA GLY A 42 10.51 -8.28 -12.72
C GLY A 42 9.08 -7.75 -12.89
N ILE A 43 8.89 -6.93 -13.93
CA ILE A 43 7.60 -6.31 -14.30
C ILE A 43 6.53 -7.35 -14.68
N ARG A 44 6.95 -8.54 -15.14
CA ARG A 44 6.03 -9.61 -15.58
C ARG A 44 5.20 -10.21 -14.45
N ARG A 45 5.59 -9.96 -13.19
CA ARG A 45 4.81 -10.37 -12.01
C ARG A 45 3.62 -9.45 -11.70
N ALA A 46 3.53 -8.29 -12.36
CA ALA A 46 2.47 -7.33 -12.09
C ALA A 46 1.10 -7.97 -12.35
N ILE A 47 0.17 -7.81 -11.41
CA ILE A 47 -1.22 -8.27 -11.56
C ILE A 47 -1.82 -7.54 -12.76
N GLY A 48 -2.42 -8.28 -13.69
CA GLY A 48 -2.77 -7.83 -15.03
C GLY A 48 -2.08 -8.70 -16.06
N VAL A 49 -0.75 -8.68 -16.04
CA VAL A 49 0.11 -9.30 -17.06
C VAL A 49 -0.06 -10.83 -17.17
N PRO A 50 0.09 -11.63 -16.10
CA PRO A 50 -0.09 -13.07 -16.19
C PRO A 50 -1.56 -13.47 -16.41
N GLU A 51 -2.52 -12.75 -15.83
CA GLU A 51 -3.94 -13.03 -15.98
C GLU A 51 -4.42 -12.82 -17.43
N MET A 52 -3.83 -11.85 -18.14
CA MET A 52 -4.20 -11.53 -19.52
C MET A 52 -3.51 -12.42 -20.57
N ASP A 53 -2.59 -13.31 -20.17
CA ASP A 53 -1.80 -14.17 -21.06
C ASP A 53 -2.69 -15.07 -21.94
N GLU A 54 -3.66 -15.77 -21.32
CA GLU A 54 -4.57 -16.67 -22.05
C GLU A 54 -5.40 -15.89 -23.07
N PHE A 55 -5.92 -14.73 -22.67
CA PHE A 55 -6.68 -13.86 -23.56
C PHE A 55 -5.84 -13.44 -24.78
N PHE A 56 -4.58 -13.02 -24.59
CA PHE A 56 -3.72 -12.63 -25.71
C PHE A 56 -3.30 -13.82 -26.59
N ARG A 57 -3.04 -15.00 -26.02
CA ARG A 57 -2.74 -16.20 -26.82
C ARG A 57 -3.91 -16.68 -27.65
N SER A 58 -5.14 -16.43 -27.20
CA SER A 58 -6.35 -16.76 -27.96
C SER A 58 -6.61 -15.81 -29.14
N GLU A 59 -5.89 -14.69 -29.23
CA GLU A 59 -6.08 -13.70 -30.30
C GLU A 59 -5.77 -14.29 -31.68
N GLY A 60 -6.75 -14.25 -32.58
CA GLY A 60 -6.65 -14.78 -33.95
C GLY A 60 -6.95 -16.28 -34.08
N LEU A 61 -7.23 -16.97 -32.97
CA LEU A 61 -7.62 -18.40 -32.97
C LEU A 61 -9.13 -18.62 -32.80
N VAL A 62 -9.83 -17.67 -32.18
CA VAL A 62 -11.26 -17.77 -31.85
C VAL A 62 -12.03 -16.55 -32.34
N ASP A 63 -13.33 -16.72 -32.59
CA ASP A 63 -14.23 -15.61 -32.96
C ASP A 63 -14.46 -14.63 -31.79
N GLY A 64 -15.06 -13.47 -32.10
CA GLY A 64 -15.25 -12.40 -31.11
C GLY A 64 -16.14 -12.76 -29.93
N GLU A 65 -17.13 -13.64 -30.12
CA GLU A 65 -18.05 -14.08 -29.07
C GLU A 65 -17.37 -15.06 -28.10
N THR A 66 -16.58 -15.98 -28.64
CA THR A 66 -15.75 -16.92 -27.87
C THR A 66 -14.62 -16.20 -27.14
N ARG A 67 -14.13 -15.07 -27.68
CA ARG A 67 -13.06 -14.25 -27.08
C ARG A 67 -13.53 -13.41 -25.88
N ALA A 68 -14.82 -13.13 -25.76
CA ALA A 68 -15.37 -12.36 -24.63
C ALA A 68 -15.23 -13.12 -23.29
N MET A 69 -15.27 -14.45 -23.33
CA MET A 69 -15.18 -15.29 -22.14
C MET A 69 -13.77 -15.25 -21.50
N PRO A 70 -12.65 -15.52 -22.22
CA PRO A 70 -11.31 -15.39 -21.67
C PRO A 70 -11.00 -13.98 -21.13
N LEU A 71 -11.46 -12.93 -21.82
CA LEU A 71 -11.26 -11.56 -21.36
C LEU A 71 -11.95 -11.31 -20.01
N LYS A 72 -13.20 -11.74 -19.89
CA LYS A 72 -13.95 -11.60 -18.65
C LYS A 72 -13.28 -12.38 -17.51
N THR A 73 -12.86 -13.62 -17.77
CA THR A 73 -12.13 -14.44 -16.80
C THR A 73 -10.86 -13.74 -16.33
N ALA A 74 -10.04 -13.22 -17.25
CA ALA A 74 -8.82 -12.49 -16.92
C ALA A 74 -9.11 -11.26 -16.03
N ILE A 75 -10.14 -10.47 -16.36
CA ILE A 75 -10.54 -9.31 -15.54
C ILE A 75 -11.00 -9.74 -14.13
N ASP A 76 -11.79 -10.81 -14.04
CA ASP A 76 -12.25 -11.33 -12.75
C ASP A 76 -11.07 -11.87 -11.90
N GLU A 77 -10.07 -12.49 -12.53
CA GLU A 77 -8.83 -12.90 -11.87
C GLU A 77 -7.99 -11.71 -11.39
N ILE A 78 -7.85 -10.65 -12.20
CA ILE A 78 -7.18 -9.40 -11.81
C ILE A 78 -7.84 -8.80 -10.57
N LYS A 79 -9.17 -8.76 -10.54
CA LYS A 79 -9.94 -8.27 -9.38
C LYS A 79 -9.65 -9.12 -8.13
N MET A 80 -9.72 -10.45 -8.27
CA MET A 80 -9.48 -11.39 -7.18
C MET A 80 -8.05 -11.29 -6.65
N ASN A 81 -7.06 -11.28 -7.52
CA ASN A 81 -5.65 -11.22 -7.15
C ASN A 81 -5.28 -9.87 -6.53
N THR A 82 -5.85 -8.77 -7.03
CA THR A 82 -5.66 -7.44 -6.43
C THR A 82 -6.27 -7.39 -5.03
N PHE A 83 -7.47 -7.96 -4.82
CA PHE A 83 -8.07 -8.03 -3.49
C PHE A 83 -7.24 -8.90 -2.54
N LYS A 84 -6.78 -10.06 -3.00
CA LYS A 84 -5.90 -10.95 -2.24
C LYS A 84 -4.58 -10.27 -1.85
N LEU A 85 -3.99 -9.49 -2.76
CA LEU A 85 -2.81 -8.69 -2.47
C LEU A 85 -3.10 -7.67 -1.36
N ALA A 86 -4.24 -6.98 -1.44
CA ALA A 86 -4.64 -6.00 -0.43
C ALA A 86 -4.83 -6.65 0.96
N CYS A 87 -5.46 -7.83 1.03
CA CYS A 87 -5.57 -8.61 2.28
C CYS A 87 -4.19 -8.96 2.86
N ARG A 88 -3.28 -9.46 2.02
CA ARG A 88 -1.90 -9.78 2.46
C ARG A 88 -1.14 -8.55 2.94
N GLN A 89 -1.34 -7.40 2.30
CA GLN A 89 -0.74 -6.15 2.75
C GLN A 89 -1.25 -5.75 4.14
N ILE A 90 -2.55 -5.89 4.41
CA ILE A 90 -3.13 -5.65 5.74
C ILE A 90 -2.50 -6.60 6.77
N GLU A 91 -2.45 -7.90 6.48
CA GLU A 91 -1.82 -8.91 7.36
C GLU A 91 -0.35 -8.55 7.66
N MET A 92 0.42 -8.20 6.64
CA MET A 92 1.83 -7.80 6.82
C MET A 92 1.96 -6.56 7.70
N ILE A 93 1.12 -5.53 7.49
CA ILE A 93 1.13 -4.31 8.29
C ILE A 93 0.76 -4.61 9.75
N LEU A 94 -0.26 -5.43 10.01
CA LEU A 94 -0.63 -5.83 11.37
C LEU A 94 0.53 -6.55 12.07
N ARG A 95 1.20 -7.46 11.37
CA ARG A 95 2.41 -8.13 11.88
C ARG A 95 3.54 -7.14 12.19
N MET A 96 3.76 -6.13 11.35
CA MET A 96 4.72 -5.05 11.64
C MET A 96 4.40 -4.33 12.96
N SER A 97 3.11 -4.08 13.23
CA SER A 97 2.68 -3.48 14.50
C SER A 97 2.90 -4.41 15.69
N GLU A 98 2.45 -5.66 15.57
CA GLU A 98 2.29 -6.58 16.71
C GLU A 98 3.57 -7.37 17.02
N GLU A 99 4.26 -7.88 15.99
CA GLU A 99 5.44 -8.73 16.14
C GLU A 99 6.73 -7.89 16.26
N PHE A 100 6.83 -6.81 15.49
CA PHE A 100 8.05 -6.01 15.40
C PHE A 100 8.00 -4.74 16.25
N GLY A 101 6.88 -4.47 16.91
CA GLY A 101 6.71 -3.33 17.83
C GLY A 101 6.74 -1.96 17.15
N TRP A 102 6.43 -1.89 15.85
CA TRP A 102 6.44 -0.61 15.12
C TRP A 102 5.32 0.28 15.63
N GLN A 103 5.68 1.47 16.13
CA GLN A 103 4.71 2.48 16.54
C GLN A 103 4.05 3.09 15.31
N MET A 104 2.88 2.59 14.95
CA MET A 104 2.12 3.06 13.79
C MET A 104 0.93 3.94 14.20
N HIS A 105 0.78 5.06 13.50
CA HIS A 105 -0.41 5.90 13.60
C HIS A 105 -1.47 5.44 12.59
N ARG A 106 -2.55 4.82 13.08
CA ARG A 106 -3.66 4.36 12.23
C ARG A 106 -4.57 5.53 11.86
N LEU A 107 -4.76 5.73 10.56
CA LEU A 107 -5.70 6.70 9.99
C LEU A 107 -6.81 5.93 9.29
N ASN A 108 -8.03 5.94 9.83
CA ASN A 108 -9.15 5.20 9.26
C ASN A 108 -9.81 6.03 8.15
N ALA A 109 -9.64 5.57 6.91
CA ALA A 109 -10.19 6.20 5.72
C ALA A 109 -11.49 5.55 5.23
N THR A 110 -12.06 4.57 5.95
CA THR A 110 -13.23 3.80 5.50
C THR A 110 -14.39 4.68 5.03
N GLU A 111 -14.71 5.73 5.80
CA GLU A 111 -15.78 6.68 5.47
C GLU A 111 -15.51 7.47 4.18
N VAL A 112 -14.24 7.70 3.83
CA VAL A 112 -13.86 8.36 2.57
C VAL A 112 -14.32 7.51 1.38
N PHE A 113 -14.13 6.19 1.47
CA PHE A 113 -14.48 5.27 0.40
C PHE A 113 -15.99 4.97 0.32
N LEU A 114 -16.73 5.19 1.39
CA LEU A 114 -18.18 5.01 1.43
C LEU A 114 -18.96 6.20 0.88
N ARG A 115 -18.37 7.40 0.88
CA ARG A 115 -19.04 8.63 0.47
C ARG A 115 -18.83 8.95 -1.01
N PRO A 116 -19.82 9.53 -1.69
CA PRO A 116 -19.66 9.98 -3.07
C PRO A 116 -19.16 11.44 -3.15
N GLY A 117 -18.40 11.76 -4.19
CA GLY A 117 -18.14 13.15 -4.62
C GLY A 117 -17.58 14.05 -3.52
N GLY A 118 -18.20 15.22 -3.33
CA GLY A 118 -17.75 16.25 -2.37
C GLY A 118 -17.71 15.76 -0.92
N ASP A 119 -18.64 14.88 -0.53
CA ASP A 119 -18.71 14.33 0.83
C ASP A 119 -17.49 13.43 1.15
N ALA A 120 -16.89 12.81 0.13
CA ALA A 120 -15.66 12.05 0.27
C ALA A 120 -14.45 12.96 0.51
N ILE A 121 -14.42 14.14 -0.13
CA ILE A 121 -13.34 15.13 0.04
C ILE A 121 -13.38 15.68 1.47
N GLU A 122 -14.56 16.07 1.96
CA GLU A 122 -14.71 16.54 3.35
C GLU A 122 -14.30 15.44 4.35
N ALA A 123 -14.73 14.19 4.12
CA ALA A 123 -14.32 13.07 4.96
C ALA A 123 -12.81 12.82 4.92
N TRP A 124 -12.17 12.96 3.76
CA TRP A 124 -10.72 12.83 3.63
C TRP A 124 -9.99 13.92 4.40
N GLU A 125 -10.42 15.17 4.26
CA GLU A 125 -9.83 16.31 4.97
C GLU A 125 -9.86 16.09 6.48
N LYS A 126 -11.03 15.70 7.02
CA LYS A 126 -11.24 15.53 8.45
C LYS A 126 -10.62 14.26 9.04
N LEU A 127 -10.67 13.13 8.33
CA LEU A 127 -10.31 11.81 8.88
C LEU A 127 -8.88 11.39 8.55
N VAL A 128 -8.28 11.98 7.50
CA VAL A 128 -6.95 11.60 7.02
C VAL A 128 -6.00 12.79 7.01
N LEU A 129 -6.35 13.88 6.31
CA LEU A 129 -5.42 14.99 6.09
C LEU A 129 -5.09 15.74 7.39
N GLU A 130 -6.10 16.20 8.13
CA GLU A 130 -5.89 16.94 9.37
C GLU A 130 -5.15 16.09 10.43
N PRO A 131 -5.57 14.84 10.73
CA PRO A 131 -4.85 14.02 11.70
C PRO A 131 -3.41 13.70 11.27
N SER A 132 -3.18 13.39 9.99
CA SER A 132 -1.82 13.12 9.49
C SER A 132 -0.92 14.35 9.60
N THR A 133 -1.43 15.52 9.26
CA THR A 133 -0.69 16.79 9.37
C THR A 133 -0.33 17.08 10.83
N ASN A 134 -1.27 16.87 11.76
CA ASN A 134 -1.01 17.05 13.19
C ASN A 134 0.04 16.07 13.73
N ILE A 135 -0.01 14.80 13.29
CA ILE A 135 1.00 13.79 13.65
C ILE A 135 2.38 14.21 13.15
N VAL A 136 2.49 14.60 11.88
CA VAL A 136 3.75 15.03 11.26
C VAL A 136 4.28 16.29 11.93
N ALA A 137 3.41 17.28 12.19
CA ALA A 137 3.78 18.49 12.90
C ALA A 137 4.31 18.16 14.30
N HIS A 138 3.60 17.33 15.08
CA HIS A 138 4.07 16.92 16.40
C HIS A 138 5.41 16.19 16.35
N PHE A 139 5.61 15.29 15.38
CA PHE A 139 6.88 14.61 15.17
C PHE A 139 8.03 15.62 14.94
N ILE A 140 7.84 16.55 14.00
CA ILE A 140 8.84 17.58 13.68
C ILE A 140 9.11 18.50 14.88
N TYR A 141 8.08 18.95 15.60
CA TYR A 141 8.26 19.90 16.70
C TYR A 141 8.76 19.24 18.00
N LYS A 142 8.44 17.97 18.25
CA LYS A 142 8.93 17.24 19.42
C LYS A 142 10.43 16.96 19.35
N GLU A 143 10.96 16.66 18.15
CA GLU A 143 12.41 16.52 17.95
C GLU A 143 13.19 17.83 18.16
N ASN A 144 12.52 18.99 18.06
CA ASN A 144 13.15 20.29 18.30
C ASN A 144 13.18 20.72 19.78
N ILE A 145 12.56 19.95 20.70
CA ILE A 145 12.45 20.29 22.12
C ILE A 145 13.38 19.44 23.01
N ASP A 146 13.87 18.29 22.55
CA ASP A 146 14.85 17.50 23.31
C ASP A 146 16.23 18.19 23.29
N PRO A 147 16.73 18.74 24.42
CA PRO A 147 18.09 19.23 24.47
C PRO A 147 19.02 18.03 24.38
N LYS A 148 19.98 18.11 23.45
CA LYS A 148 21.17 17.24 23.37
C LYS A 148 21.64 16.89 24.80
N PRO A 149 21.92 15.62 25.14
CA PRO A 149 22.37 15.28 26.49
C PRO A 149 23.67 16.04 26.75
N THR A 150 23.61 17.01 27.66
CA THR A 150 24.79 17.66 28.22
C THR A 150 25.55 16.60 28.98
N PHE A 151 26.59 16.05 28.34
CA PHE A 151 27.59 15.24 29.01
C PHE A 151 28.09 16.02 30.23
N GLY A 152 27.76 15.52 31.42
CA GLY A 152 28.20 16.11 32.68
C GLY A 152 29.73 16.14 32.72
N THR A 153 30.29 17.33 32.92
CA THR A 153 31.71 17.53 33.16
C THR A 153 32.13 16.74 34.41
N PRO A 154 33.23 15.97 34.40
CA PRO A 154 33.65 15.23 35.58
C PRO A 154 34.21 16.18 36.63
N SER A 155 33.65 16.12 37.84
CA SER A 155 34.15 16.83 39.02
C SER A 155 35.42 16.14 39.52
N ASN A 156 36.58 16.75 39.26
CA ASN A 156 37.83 16.39 39.93
C ASN A 156 38.01 17.30 41.14
N ALA A 157 37.64 16.82 42.33
CA ALA A 157 38.09 17.37 43.60
C ALA A 157 39.00 16.34 44.28
N ILE A 158 40.31 16.54 44.14
CA ILE A 158 41.33 15.84 44.91
C ILE A 158 41.39 16.53 46.28
N ALA A 159 40.92 15.85 47.33
CA ALA A 159 41.21 16.23 48.71
C ALA A 159 42.41 15.42 49.21
N VAL A 160 43.55 16.10 49.34
CA VAL A 160 44.73 15.61 50.02
C VAL A 160 44.48 15.72 51.53
N ALA A 161 44.59 14.61 52.26
CA ALA A 161 44.75 14.61 53.70
C ALA A 161 45.91 13.66 54.06
N THR A 162 47.01 14.27 54.46
CA THR A 162 48.22 13.67 55.02
C THR A 162 47.93 12.89 56.29
N THR A 163 48.49 11.69 56.38
CA THR A 163 48.55 10.82 57.56
C THR A 163 49.62 11.29 58.54
N ASN A 164 49.25 11.32 59.83
CA ASN A 164 50.19 11.40 60.95
C ASN A 164 50.96 10.07 61.07
N ASN A 165 52.30 10.12 61.08
CA ASN A 165 53.19 9.71 62.18
C ASN A 165 54.66 9.87 61.76
#